data_AF-A0A947N453-F1
#
_entry.id   AF-A0A947N453-F1
#
_cell.length_a   1.000
_cell.length_b   1.000
_cell.length_c   1.000
_cell.angle_alpha   90.00
_cell.angle_beta   90.00
_cell.angle_gamma   90.00
#
_symmetry.space_group_name_H-M   'P 1'
#
loop_
_entity.id
_entity.type
_entity.pdbx_description
1 polymer ?
#
loop_
_entity_poly.entity_id
_entity_poly.type
_entity_poly.pdbx_seq_one_letter_code
_entity_poly.pdbx_strand_id
1 'polypeptide(L)'
;MAEKLPIFELEEGEKEPLEQELIRLLKERREGVEDPEVRALLTRWTTKQEKQVEESDDPEAPIRFNLRRARLYLEAGYREEAFENFEAARMQAWNEHREELCQATMKEMDEIENSTEEQK
;
A
#
# COMPACT_ATOMS: atom_id res chain seq x y z
N MET A 1 44.88 9.49 24.97
CA MET A 1 44.48 9.34 23.55
C MET A 1 43.40 8.28 23.51
N ALA A 2 42.34 8.53 22.76
CA ALA A 2 40.98 8.06 23.00
C ALA A 2 40.78 6.54 23.11
N GLU A 3 40.08 6.12 24.16
CA GLU A 3 39.38 4.85 24.22
C GLU A 3 38.30 4.86 23.13
N LYS A 4 38.43 3.99 22.14
CA LYS A 4 37.34 3.72 21.19
C LYS A 4 36.25 2.98 21.97
N LEU A 5 35.20 3.70 22.32
CA LEU A 5 33.94 3.11 22.75
C LEU A 5 33.44 2.20 21.62
N PRO A 6 33.07 0.94 21.91
CA PRO A 6 32.41 0.10 20.93
C PRO A 6 31.07 0.75 20.60
N ILE A 7 30.94 1.12 19.33
CA ILE A 7 29.67 1.54 18.73
C ILE A 7 28.70 0.39 18.97
N PHE A 8 27.56 0.70 19.57
CA PHE A 8 26.42 -0.21 19.68
C PHE A 8 26.04 -0.69 18.27
N GLU A 9 26.58 -1.83 17.85
CA GLU A 9 25.96 -2.69 16.84
C GLU A 9 24.83 -3.43 17.56
N LEU A 10 23.70 -2.74 17.74
CA LEU A 10 22.44 -3.45 17.93
C LEU A 10 22.08 -3.98 16.55
N GLU A 11 22.31 -5.29 16.39
CA GLU A 11 21.79 -6.11 15.32
C GLU A 11 20.38 -5.63 14.97
N GLU A 12 20.20 -5.16 13.74
CA GLU A 12 18.87 -4.89 13.19
C GLU A 12 18.16 -6.24 13.04
N GLY A 13 17.55 -6.69 14.14
CA GLY A 13 16.57 -7.78 14.11
C GLY A 13 15.57 -7.46 13.01
N GLU A 14 15.28 -8.45 12.17
CA GLU A 14 14.47 -8.33 10.95
C GLU A 14 13.24 -7.45 11.20
N LYS A 15 13.35 -6.16 10.84
CA LYS A 15 12.24 -5.23 10.96
C LYS A 15 11.17 -5.73 10.01
N GLU A 16 9.98 -5.96 10.55
CA GLU A 16 8.78 -6.25 9.77
C GLU A 16 8.70 -5.27 8.58
N PRO A 17 8.41 -5.74 7.35
CA PRO A 17 8.21 -4.84 6.23
C PRO A 17 7.18 -3.77 6.61
N LEU A 18 7.47 -2.50 6.32
CA LEU A 18 6.62 -1.35 6.69
C LEU A 18 5.13 -1.55 6.33
N GLU A 19 4.87 -2.28 5.26
CA GLU A 19 3.52 -2.63 4.80
C GLU A 19 2.80 -3.60 5.72
N GLN A 20 3.51 -4.63 6.20
CA GLN A 20 2.96 -5.61 7.14
C GLN A 20 2.68 -4.95 8.50
N GLU A 21 3.56 -4.04 8.93
CA GLU A 21 3.32 -3.21 10.12
C GLU A 21 2.07 -2.33 9.93
N LEU A 22 1.91 -1.71 8.76
CA LEU A 22 0.76 -0.86 8.45
C LEU A 22 -0.55 -1.67 8.39
N ILE A 23 -0.53 -2.84 7.76
CA ILE A 23 -1.68 -3.77 7.71
C ILE A 23 -2.06 -4.21 9.12
N ARG A 24 -1.08 -4.58 9.95
CA ARG A 24 -1.32 -4.97 11.34
C ARG A 24 -1.96 -3.83 12.13
N LEU A 25 -1.39 -2.64 12.09
CA LEU A 25 -1.94 -1.48 12.80
C LEU A 25 -3.35 -1.13 12.33
N LEU A 26 -3.60 -1.15 11.02
CA LEU A 26 -4.93 -0.93 10.47
C LEU A 26 -5.96 -1.95 10.99
N LYS A 27 -5.57 -3.21 11.20
CA LYS A 27 -6.44 -4.25 11.79
C LYS A 27 -6.65 -4.08 13.30
N GLU A 28 -5.62 -3.63 14.02
CA GLU A 28 -5.62 -3.57 15.49
C GLU A 28 -6.22 -2.28 16.04
N ARG A 29 -6.09 -1.15 15.32
CA ARG A 29 -6.54 0.16 15.79
C ARG A 29 -8.00 0.38 15.47
N ARG A 30 -8.79 0.66 16.51
CA ARG A 30 -10.23 0.91 16.40
C ARG A 30 -10.57 2.14 15.55
N GLU A 31 -9.72 3.15 15.60
CA GLU A 31 -9.85 4.38 14.80
C GLU A 31 -9.32 4.20 13.37
N GLY A 32 -8.67 3.06 13.08
CA GLY A 32 -8.22 2.70 11.74
C GLY A 32 -7.32 3.76 11.10
N VAL A 33 -7.70 4.23 9.92
CA VAL A 33 -6.99 5.30 9.21
C VAL A 33 -7.02 6.65 9.93
N GLU A 34 -7.88 6.85 10.93
CA GLU A 34 -7.91 8.08 11.74
C GLU A 34 -6.96 8.02 12.95
N ASP A 35 -6.51 6.83 13.35
CA ASP A 35 -5.57 6.64 14.45
C ASP A 35 -4.26 7.41 14.16
N PRO A 36 -3.75 8.25 15.08
CA PRO A 36 -2.57 9.07 14.83
C PRO A 36 -1.31 8.28 14.45
N GLU A 37 -1.14 7.07 14.98
CA GLU A 37 0.00 6.20 14.70
C GLU A 37 -0.12 5.60 13.30
N VAL A 38 -1.31 5.10 12.94
CA VAL A 38 -1.62 4.62 11.58
C VAL A 38 -1.40 5.75 10.57
N ARG A 39 -1.91 6.96 10.84
CA ARG A 39 -1.75 8.12 9.96
C ARG A 39 -0.29 8.47 9.74
N ALA A 40 0.51 8.50 10.80
CA ALA A 40 1.94 8.81 10.70
C ALA A 40 2.67 7.76 9.85
N LEU A 41 2.35 6.47 10.05
CA LEU A 41 2.97 5.38 9.31
C LEU A 41 2.53 5.36 7.83
N LEU A 42 1.24 5.53 7.57
CA LEU A 42 0.66 5.64 6.23
C LEU A 42 1.25 6.84 5.47
N THR A 43 1.43 7.99 6.15
CA THR A 43 2.07 9.17 5.56
C THR A 43 3.51 8.86 5.17
N ARG A 44 4.29 8.27 6.08
CA ARG A 44 5.70 7.91 5.82
C ARG A 44 5.83 6.91 4.68
N TRP A 45 4.97 5.88 4.66
CA TRP A 45 4.93 4.90 3.58
C TRP A 45 4.58 5.56 2.24
N THR A 46 3.53 6.40 2.22
CA THR A 46 3.05 7.12 1.03
C THR A 46 4.14 8.01 0.45
N THR A 47 4.78 8.86 1.26
CA THR A 47 5.87 9.73 0.80
C THR A 47 7.05 8.93 0.23
N LYS A 48 7.37 7.76 0.79
CA LYS A 48 8.41 6.90 0.24
C LYS A 48 8.02 6.33 -1.13
N GLN A 49 6.76 5.92 -1.30
CA GLN A 49 6.28 5.41 -2.58
C GLN A 49 6.17 6.52 -3.63
N GLU A 50 5.66 7.71 -3.28
CA GLU A 50 5.59 8.86 -4.19
C GLU A 50 6.97 9.23 -4.72
N LYS A 51 7.98 9.29 -3.85
CA LYS A 51 9.37 9.51 -4.27
C LYS A 51 9.87 8.44 -5.26
N GLN A 52 9.53 7.17 -5.03
CA GLN A 52 9.89 6.09 -5.96
C GLN A 52 9.18 6.22 -7.32
N VAL A 53 7.95 6.72 -7.34
CA VAL A 53 7.21 7.01 -8.57
C VAL A 53 7.84 8.20 -9.30
N GLU A 54 8.19 9.27 -8.60
CA GLU A 54 8.84 10.46 -9.17
C GLU A 54 10.24 10.16 -9.76
N GLU A 55 10.99 9.27 -9.13
CA GLU A 55 12.34 8.86 -9.58
C GLU A 55 12.29 7.77 -10.68
N SER A 56 11.11 7.27 -11.04
CA SER A 56 10.94 6.16 -11.98
C SER A 56 10.71 6.65 -13.42
N ASP A 57 11.48 6.10 -14.36
CA ASP A 57 11.22 6.26 -15.81
C ASP A 57 10.08 5.37 -16.31
N ASP A 58 9.56 4.47 -15.46
CA ASP A 58 8.45 3.60 -15.83
C ASP A 58 7.11 4.36 -15.76
N PRO A 59 6.42 4.56 -16.89
CA PRO A 59 5.12 5.24 -16.94
C PRO A 59 4.02 4.53 -16.14
N GLU A 60 4.16 3.23 -15.85
CA GLU A 60 3.17 2.48 -15.06
C GLU A 60 3.41 2.58 -13.55
N ALA A 61 4.50 3.23 -13.10
CA ALA A 61 4.82 3.36 -11.68
C ALA A 61 3.67 3.97 -10.84
N PRO A 62 2.96 5.03 -11.27
CA PRO A 62 1.84 5.57 -10.50
C PRO A 62 0.65 4.60 -10.43
N ILE A 63 0.36 3.88 -11.52
CA ILE A 63 -0.72 2.87 -11.55
C ILE A 63 -0.40 1.76 -10.54
N ARG A 64 0.84 1.24 -10.56
CA ARG A 64 1.27 0.19 -9.62
C ARG A 64 1.30 0.67 -8.18
N PHE A 65 1.61 1.94 -7.94
CA PHE A 65 1.49 2.52 -6.60
C PHE A 65 0.04 2.48 -6.09
N ASN A 66 -0.93 2.91 -6.90
CA ASN A 66 -2.35 2.83 -6.53
C ASN A 66 -2.82 1.38 -6.30
N LEU A 67 -2.42 0.42 -7.16
CA LEU A 67 -2.71 -1.00 -6.95
C LEU A 67 -2.11 -1.53 -5.64
N ARG A 68 -0.88 -1.13 -5.31
CA ARG A 68 -0.22 -1.52 -4.05
C ARG A 68 -0.96 -0.97 -2.84
N ARG A 69 -1.39 0.30 -2.90
CA ARG A 69 -2.19 0.92 -1.85
C ARG A 69 -3.56 0.25 -1.70
N ALA A 70 -4.22 -0.09 -2.81
CA ALA A 70 -5.49 -0.81 -2.82
C ALA A 70 -5.39 -2.16 -2.10
N ARG A 71 -4.37 -2.96 -2.46
CA ARG A 71 -4.12 -4.28 -1.85
C ARG A 71 -3.80 -4.19 -0.36
N LEU A 72 -3.06 -3.16 0.05
CA LEU A 72 -2.78 -2.91 1.46
C LEU A 72 -4.06 -2.67 2.26
N TYR A 73 -4.95 -1.81 1.77
CA TYR A 73 -6.24 -1.57 2.40
C TYR A 73 -7.13 -2.81 2.40
N LEU A 74 -7.18 -3.53 1.28
CA LEU A 74 -7.96 -4.76 1.15
C LEU A 74 -7.52 -5.80 2.19
N GLU A 75 -6.21 -6.03 2.30
CA GLU A 75 -5.64 -6.98 3.26
C GLU A 75 -5.93 -6.57 4.71
N ALA A 76 -6.02 -5.26 4.97
CA ALA A 76 -6.39 -4.69 6.26
C ALA A 76 -7.91 -4.69 6.53
N GLY A 77 -8.75 -5.05 5.56
CA GLY A 77 -10.22 -5.07 5.68
C GLY A 77 -10.91 -3.74 5.33
N TYR A 78 -10.16 -2.76 4.83
CA TYR A 78 -10.63 -1.42 4.42
C TYR A 78 -11.10 -1.47 2.98
N ARG A 79 -12.27 -2.07 2.77
CA ARG A 79 -12.77 -2.38 1.43
C ARG A 79 -13.07 -1.14 0.61
N GLU A 80 -13.74 -0.14 1.20
CA GLU A 80 -14.11 1.08 0.47
C GLU A 80 -12.85 1.80 -0.04
N GLU A 81 -11.86 1.99 0.83
CA GLU A 81 -10.58 2.60 0.51
C GLU A 81 -9.78 1.77 -0.51
N ALA A 82 -9.87 0.43 -0.44
CA ALA A 82 -9.29 -0.43 -1.46
C ALA A 82 -9.91 -0.19 -2.84
N PHE A 83 -11.24 -0.13 -2.92
CA PHE A 83 -11.97 0.08 -4.18
C PHE A 83 -11.72 1.45 -4.78
N GLU A 84 -11.66 2.51 -3.98
CA GLU A 84 -11.28 3.85 -4.45
C GLU A 84 -9.90 3.84 -5.14
N ASN A 85 -8.96 3.06 -4.58
CA ASN A 85 -7.61 2.94 -5.13
C ASN A 85 -7.54 2.06 -6.38
N PHE A 86 -8.29 0.96 -6.41
CA PHE A 86 -8.42 0.16 -7.63
C PHE A 86 -9.07 0.96 -8.75
N GLU A 87 -10.10 1.75 -8.45
CA GLU A 87 -10.75 2.61 -9.44
C GLU A 87 -9.79 3.70 -9.95
N ALA A 88 -9.02 4.33 -9.07
CA ALA A 88 -7.98 5.28 -9.49
C ALA A 88 -6.96 4.65 -10.43
N ALA A 89 -6.46 3.44 -10.10
CA ALA A 89 -5.54 2.69 -10.95
C ALA A 89 -6.16 2.34 -12.31
N ARG A 90 -7.42 1.87 -12.31
CA ARG A 90 -8.18 1.51 -13.52
C ARG A 90 -8.39 2.71 -14.42
N MET A 91 -8.84 3.85 -13.87
CA MET A 91 -9.08 5.07 -14.65
C MET A 91 -7.80 5.60 -15.25
N GLN A 92 -6.69 5.55 -14.51
CA GLN A 92 -5.39 5.97 -15.04
C GLN A 92 -4.93 5.04 -16.16
N ALA A 93 -5.00 3.72 -15.97
CA ALA A 93 -4.67 2.74 -17.01
C ALA A 93 -5.50 2.96 -18.28
N TRP A 94 -6.81 3.21 -18.14
CA TRP A 94 -7.68 3.54 -19.26
C TRP A 94 -7.25 4.81 -20.00
N ASN A 95 -6.99 5.90 -19.26
CA ASN A 95 -6.60 7.19 -19.82
C ASN A 95 -5.24 7.14 -20.53
N GLU A 96 -4.35 6.25 -20.10
CA GLU A 96 -3.02 6.05 -20.69
C GLU A 96 -3.01 4.94 -21.77
N HIS A 97 -4.17 4.44 -22.18
CA HIS A 97 -4.31 3.36 -23.19
C HIS A 97 -3.59 2.05 -22.80
N ARG A 98 -3.53 1.75 -21.50
CA ARG A 98 -2.96 0.51 -20.93
C ARG A 98 -4.06 -0.55 -20.76
N GLU A 99 -4.56 -1.06 -21.88
CA GLU A 99 -5.74 -1.95 -21.92
C GLU A 99 -5.58 -3.19 -21.03
N GLU A 100 -4.42 -3.85 -21.07
CA GLU A 100 -4.14 -5.05 -20.26
C GLU A 100 -4.20 -4.76 -18.76
N LEU A 101 -3.62 -3.64 -18.30
CA LEU A 101 -3.68 -3.22 -16.90
C LEU A 101 -5.09 -2.83 -16.46
N CYS A 102 -5.85 -2.15 -17.33
CA CYS A 102 -7.23 -1.81 -17.06
C CYS A 102 -8.07 -3.08 -16.86
N GLN A 103 -7.94 -4.05 -17.77
CA GLN A 103 -8.67 -5.33 -17.68
C GLN A 103 -8.24 -6.15 -16.46
N ALA A 104 -6.94 -6.21 -16.16
CA ALA A 104 -6.44 -6.91 -14.99
C ALA A 104 -6.99 -6.30 -13.68
N THR A 105 -7.02 -4.95 -13.61
CA THR A 105 -7.57 -4.24 -12.44
C THR A 105 -9.06 -4.50 -12.29
N MET A 106 -9.83 -4.46 -13.38
CA MET A 106 -11.26 -4.80 -13.36
C MET A 106 -11.50 -6.24 -12.88
N LYS A 107 -10.74 -7.20 -13.39
CA LYS A 107 -10.85 -8.60 -12.97
C LYS A 107 -10.58 -8.77 -11.48
N GLU A 108 -9.56 -8.09 -10.95
CA GLU A 108 -9.25 -8.11 -9.51
C GLU A 108 -10.41 -7.53 -8.68
N MET A 109 -11.01 -6.41 -9.12
CA MET A 109 -12.20 -5.84 -8.47
C MET A 109 -13.39 -6.82 -8.49
N ASP A 110 -13.68 -7.43 -9.64
CA ASP A 110 -14.77 -8.41 -9.79
C ASP A 110 -14.56 -9.64 -8.87
N GLU A 111 -13.32 -10.14 -8.77
CA GLU A 111 -12.99 -11.26 -7.87
C GLU A 111 -13.24 -10.90 -6.40
N ILE A 112 -12.92 -9.67 -6.00
CA ILE A 112 -13.15 -9.17 -4.64
C ILE A 112 -14.65 -8.99 -4.37
N GLU A 113 -15.44 -8.50 -5.33
CA GLU A 113 -16.92 -8.44 -5.25
C GLU A 113 -17.53 -9.82 -5.08
N ASN A 114 -17.23 -10.74 -5.99
CA ASN A 114 -17.79 -12.08 -6.00
C ASN A 114 -17.42 -12.89 -4.74
N SER A 115 -16.19 -12.78 -4.24
CA SER A 115 -15.75 -13.44 -3.00
C SER A 115 -16.52 -13.00 -1.76
N THR A 116 -17.25 -11.88 -1.84
CA THR A 116 -18.01 -11.31 -0.71
C THR A 116 -19.48 -11.71 -0.76
N GLU A 117 -20.00 -12.03 -1.94
CA GLU A 117 -21.36 -12.54 -2.11
C GLU A 117 -21.48 -14.00 -1.66
N GLU A 118 -20.42 -14.80 -1.81
CA GLU A 118 -20.40 -16.19 -1.35
C GLU A 118 -20.33 -16.34 0.19
N GLN A 119 -20.05 -15.25 0.92
CA GLN A 119 -19.92 -15.25 2.39
C GLN A 119 -21.13 -14.64 3.12
N LYS A 120 -22.18 -14.23 2.40
CA LYS A 120 -23.44 -13.71 2.96
C LYS A 120 -24.57 -14.75 2.93
#